data_AF-A0A955LYI3-F1
#
_entry.id   AF-A0A955LYI3-F1
#
_cell.length_a   1.000
_cell.length_b   1.000
_cell.length_c   1.000
_cell.angle_alpha   90.00
_cell.angle_beta   90.00
_cell.angle_gamma   90.00
#
_symmetry.space_group_name_H-M   'P 1'
#
loop_
_entity.id
_entity.type
_entity.pdbx_description
1 polymer ?
#
loop_
_entity_poly.entity_id
_entity_poly.type
_entity_poly.pdbx_seq_one_letter_code
_entity_poly.pdbx_strand_id
1 'polypeptide(L)'
;LMTTPTNNNVIVFGKYLGTLLFLSVLLLISVVYYGIIEFYAAPDWAAALSGFLGIWLEAALFLAIGMMTSSWTKSQVVAAITSYVILFFLYFSLTFVKYFTGSAETVIKYISTMTHSKNFFVGVITLTDLVYYLSGILFCLLLTRLSIETRLWR
;
A
#
# COMPACT_ATOMS: atom_id res chain seq x y z
N LEU A 1 -17.35 -20.31 0.35
CA LEU A 1 -16.75 -19.37 1.34
C LEU A 1 -17.81 -18.56 2.11
N MET A 2 -18.84 -18.02 1.47
CA MET A 2 -19.91 -17.26 2.19
C MET A 2 -20.98 -18.16 2.85
N THR A 3 -20.83 -19.49 2.76
CA THR A 3 -21.75 -20.50 3.32
C THR A 3 -21.12 -21.31 4.47
N THR A 4 -19.84 -21.08 4.78
CA THR A 4 -19.13 -21.68 5.91
C THR A 4 -19.21 -20.74 7.12
N PRO A 5 -19.38 -21.24 8.36
CA PRO A 5 -19.53 -20.43 9.58
C PRO A 5 -18.17 -19.87 10.03
N THR A 6 -17.49 -19.17 9.11
CA THR A 6 -16.18 -18.57 9.34
C THR A 6 -16.36 -17.09 9.54
N ASN A 7 -15.75 -16.56 10.60
CA ASN A 7 -15.76 -15.14 10.90
C ASN A 7 -15.24 -14.33 9.69
N ASN A 8 -16.00 -13.32 9.24
CA ASN A 8 -15.64 -12.45 8.11
C ASN A 8 -14.23 -11.85 8.25
N ASN A 9 -13.77 -11.60 9.48
CA ASN A 9 -12.43 -11.12 9.75
C ASN A 9 -11.35 -12.10 9.25
N VAL A 10 -11.54 -13.40 9.47
CA VAL A 10 -10.58 -14.43 9.05
C VAL A 10 -10.48 -14.50 7.53
N ILE A 11 -11.60 -14.31 6.82
CA ILE A 11 -11.62 -14.30 5.35
C ILE A 11 -10.85 -13.09 4.80
N VAL A 12 -11.09 -11.90 5.36
CA VAL A 12 -10.43 -10.66 4.90
C VAL A 12 -8.93 -10.70 5.20
N PHE A 13 -8.55 -11.02 6.44
CA PHE A 13 -7.14 -11.12 6.81
C PHE A 13 -6.43 -12.26 6.08
N GLY A 14 -7.08 -13.40 5.88
CA GLY A 14 -6.50 -14.52 5.12
C GLY A 14 -6.22 -14.15 3.66
N LYS A 15 -7.16 -13.47 3.00
CA LYS A 15 -6.95 -12.95 1.63
C LYS A 15 -5.81 -11.93 1.58
N TYR A 16 -5.79 -11.00 2.53
CA TYR A 16 -4.73 -9.99 2.59
C TYR A 16 -3.36 -10.59 2.81
N LEU A 17 -3.22 -11.48 3.79
CA LEU A 17 -1.95 -12.12 4.10
C LEU A 17 -1.48 -12.99 2.93
N GLY A 18 -2.41 -13.66 2.23
CA GLY A 18 -2.07 -14.39 1.00
C GLY A 18 -1.48 -13.51 -0.09
N THR A 19 -2.10 -12.35 -0.38
CA THR A 19 -1.57 -11.42 -1.38
C THR A 19 -0.29 -10.71 -0.93
N LEU A 20 -0.18 -10.40 0.37
CA LEU A 20 1.01 -9.80 0.96
C LEU A 20 2.20 -10.77 0.96
N LEU A 21 2.00 -12.06 1.24
CA LEU A 21 3.04 -13.07 1.10
C LEU A 21 3.50 -13.21 -0.36
N PHE A 22 2.57 -13.22 -1.30
CA PHE A 22 2.90 -13.24 -2.73
C PHE A 22 3.75 -12.03 -3.14
N LEU A 23 3.40 -10.83 -2.67
CA LEU A 23 4.19 -9.62 -2.84
C LEU A 23 5.60 -9.75 -2.22
N SER A 24 5.70 -10.27 -1.00
CA SER A 24 6.99 -10.47 -0.33
C SER A 24 7.92 -11.37 -1.14
N VAL A 25 7.41 -12.46 -1.73
CA VAL A 25 8.20 -13.35 -2.60
C VAL A 25 8.68 -12.62 -3.86
N LEU A 26 7.81 -11.83 -4.50
CA LEU A 26 8.18 -11.03 -5.67
C LEU A 26 9.29 -10.02 -5.35
N LEU A 27 9.19 -9.32 -4.22
CA LEU A 27 10.24 -8.37 -3.81
C LEU A 27 11.54 -9.06 -3.43
N LEU A 28 11.48 -10.26 -2.83
CA LEU A 28 12.67 -11.02 -2.47
C LEU A 28 13.47 -11.43 -3.71
N ILE A 29 12.79 -11.78 -4.82
CA ILE A 29 13.46 -12.03 -6.11
C ILE A 29 14.22 -10.79 -6.58
N SER A 30 13.67 -9.59 -6.37
CA SER A 30 14.33 -8.33 -6.75
C SER A 30 15.60 -8.03 -5.94
N VAL A 31 15.78 -8.64 -4.75
CA VAL A 31 17.01 -8.50 -3.94
C VAL A 31 18.23 -9.08 -4.67
N VAL A 32 18.03 -10.01 -5.60
CA VAL A 32 19.12 -10.55 -6.44
C VAL A 32 19.83 -9.44 -7.21
N TYR A 33 19.10 -8.42 -7.68
CA TYR A 33 19.71 -7.27 -8.37
C TYR A 33 20.61 -6.45 -7.44
N TYR A 34 20.24 -6.33 -6.16
CA TYR A 34 21.09 -5.66 -5.18
C TYR A 34 22.41 -6.42 -4.98
N GLY A 35 22.34 -7.75 -4.86
CA GLY A 35 23.54 -8.60 -4.76
C GLY A 35 24.46 -8.45 -5.98
N ILE A 36 23.90 -8.32 -7.20
CA ILE A 36 24.72 -8.04 -8.39
C ILE A 36 25.44 -6.69 -8.28
N ILE A 37 24.76 -5.64 -7.81
CA ILE A 37 25.35 -4.30 -7.69
C ILE A 37 26.47 -4.26 -6.65
N GLU A 38 26.35 -5.01 -5.55
CA GLU A 38 27.39 -5.10 -4.51
C GLU A 38 28.74 -5.64 -5.06
N PHE A 39 28.72 -6.44 -6.13
CA PHE A 39 29.96 -6.89 -6.78
C PHE A 39 30.65 -5.78 -7.59
N TYR A 40 29.91 -4.80 -8.10
CA TYR A 40 30.43 -3.74 -8.99
C TYR A 40 30.55 -2.36 -8.33
N ALA A 41 29.86 -2.15 -7.21
CA ALA A 41 29.82 -0.90 -6.46
C ALA A 41 29.84 -1.19 -4.95
N ALA A 42 30.10 -0.18 -4.13
CA ALA A 42 29.91 -0.24 -2.67
C ALA A 42 28.60 0.49 -2.30
N PRO A 43 27.42 -0.12 -2.52
CA PRO A 43 26.15 0.51 -2.20
C PRO A 43 26.00 0.66 -0.67
N ASP A 44 25.32 1.73 -0.25
CA ASP A 44 24.94 1.90 1.15
C ASP A 44 23.84 0.87 1.52
N TRP A 45 24.21 -0.08 2.37
CA TRP A 45 23.33 -1.14 2.85
C TRP A 45 22.15 -0.60 3.66
N ALA A 46 22.34 0.50 4.39
CA ALA A 46 21.30 1.10 5.21
C ALA A 46 20.20 1.70 4.32
N ALA A 47 20.60 2.49 3.32
CA ALA A 47 19.68 3.07 2.33
C ALA A 47 18.98 2.01 1.47
N ALA A 48 19.68 0.91 1.15
CA ALA A 48 19.08 -0.19 0.41
C ALA A 48 18.01 -0.91 1.21
N LEU A 49 18.31 -1.32 2.45
CA LEU A 49 17.37 -2.04 3.30
C LEU A 49 16.14 -1.19 3.63
N SER A 50 16.34 0.10 3.94
CA SER A 50 15.23 1.03 4.17
C SER A 50 14.40 1.23 2.91
N GLY A 51 15.02 1.31 1.73
CA GLY A 51 14.33 1.39 0.45
C GLY A 51 13.45 0.18 0.17
N PHE A 52 13.96 -1.04 0.39
CA PHE A 52 13.18 -2.27 0.27
C PHE A 52 11.98 -2.29 1.24
N LEU A 53 12.21 -1.88 2.49
CA LEU A 53 11.14 -1.80 3.49
C LEU A 53 10.08 -0.74 3.11
N GLY A 54 10.51 0.40 2.58
CA GLY A 54 9.61 1.45 2.07
C GLY A 54 8.74 0.96 0.91
N ILE A 55 9.35 0.31 -0.09
CA ILE A 55 8.62 -0.28 -1.22
C ILE A 55 7.64 -1.37 -0.74
N TRP A 56 8.05 -2.20 0.21
CA TRP A 56 7.20 -3.25 0.76
C TRP A 56 5.97 -2.66 1.48
N LEU A 57 6.15 -1.62 2.32
CA LEU A 57 5.04 -0.94 3.00
C LEU A 57 4.11 -0.21 2.03
N GLU A 58 4.67 0.47 1.03
CA GLU A 58 3.91 1.16 0.00
C GLU A 58 3.05 0.18 -0.82
N ALA A 59 3.66 -0.92 -1.29
CA ALA A 59 2.94 -1.95 -2.00
C ALA A 59 1.90 -2.67 -1.12
N ALA A 60 2.17 -2.87 0.18
CA ALA A 60 1.21 -3.43 1.13
C ALA A 60 -0.03 -2.53 1.32
N LEU A 61 0.14 -1.20 1.30
CA LEU A 61 -0.96 -0.23 1.28
C LEU A 61 -1.75 -0.32 -0.03
N PHE A 62 -1.07 -0.42 -1.17
CA PHE A 62 -1.73 -0.51 -2.48
C PHE A 62 -2.57 -1.78 -2.62
N LEU A 63 -2.08 -2.91 -2.09
CA LEU A 63 -2.86 -4.15 -2.01
C LEU A 63 -4.12 -3.99 -1.15
N ALA A 64 -4.02 -3.27 -0.01
CA ALA A 64 -5.17 -3.01 0.85
C ALA A 64 -6.23 -2.14 0.15
N ILE A 65 -5.79 -1.11 -0.60
CA ILE A 65 -6.68 -0.27 -1.43
C ILE A 65 -7.34 -1.11 -2.53
N GLY A 66 -6.58 -1.96 -3.23
CA GLY A 66 -7.12 -2.82 -4.29
C GLY A 66 -8.17 -3.82 -3.79
N MET A 67 -7.97 -4.40 -2.60
CA MET A 67 -8.99 -5.25 -1.98
C MET A 67 -10.23 -4.46 -1.56
N MET A 68 -10.05 -3.24 -1.04
CA MET A 68 -11.15 -2.35 -0.67
C MET A 68 -12.04 -2.06 -1.89
N THR A 69 -11.47 -1.63 -3.03
CA THR A 69 -12.25 -1.35 -4.24
C THR A 69 -12.88 -2.61 -4.84
N SER A 70 -12.19 -3.75 -4.74
CA SER A 70 -12.75 -5.04 -5.14
C SER A 70 -13.95 -5.47 -4.29
N SER A 71 -14.06 -5.02 -3.04
CA SER A 71 -15.22 -5.32 -2.19
C SER A 71 -16.45 -4.48 -2.55
N TRP A 72 -16.23 -3.25 -3.02
CA TRP A 72 -17.30 -2.31 -3.37
C TRP A 72 -18.00 -2.68 -4.68
N THR A 73 -17.28 -3.27 -5.62
CA THR A 73 -17.77 -3.52 -6.98
C THR A 73 -18.07 -5.01 -7.20
N LYS A 74 -18.96 -5.34 -8.16
CA LYS A 74 -19.21 -6.74 -8.58
C LYS A 74 -18.39 -7.13 -9.82
N SER A 75 -17.95 -6.14 -10.60
CA SER A 75 -17.19 -6.34 -11.83
C SER A 75 -15.70 -6.14 -11.57
N GLN A 76 -14.89 -7.14 -11.90
CA GLN A 76 -13.43 -7.10 -11.74
C GLN A 76 -12.79 -5.95 -12.55
N VAL A 77 -13.32 -5.64 -13.73
CA VAL A 77 -12.81 -4.55 -14.57
C VAL A 77 -13.04 -3.20 -13.88
N VAL A 78 -14.24 -2.99 -13.33
CA VAL A 78 -14.55 -1.75 -12.60
C VAL A 78 -13.70 -1.64 -11.34
N ALA A 79 -13.53 -2.74 -10.59
CA ALA A 79 -12.65 -2.79 -9.43
C ALA A 79 -11.22 -2.33 -9.77
N ALA A 80 -10.66 -2.86 -10.86
CA ALA A 80 -9.30 -2.59 -11.31
C ALA A 80 -9.12 -1.13 -11.72
N ILE A 81 -10.04 -0.58 -12.51
CA ILE A 81 -10.02 0.82 -12.94
C ILE A 81 -10.12 1.74 -11.72
N THR A 82 -11.06 1.48 -10.80
CA THR A 82 -11.22 2.31 -9.60
C THR A 82 -10.00 2.25 -8.70
N SER A 83 -9.40 1.07 -8.48
CA SER A 83 -8.13 0.99 -7.73
C SER A 83 -7.03 1.79 -8.40
N TYR A 84 -6.88 1.67 -9.72
CA TYR A 84 -5.83 2.35 -10.45
C TYR A 84 -5.97 3.87 -10.35
N VAL A 85 -7.20 4.40 -10.48
CA VAL A 85 -7.48 5.83 -10.32
C VAL A 85 -7.13 6.32 -8.92
N ILE A 86 -7.54 5.60 -7.87
CA ILE A 86 -7.22 5.99 -6.48
C ILE A 86 -5.71 6.00 -6.25
N LEU A 87 -5.01 4.95 -6.69
CA LEU A 87 -3.57 4.82 -6.55
C LEU A 87 -2.83 5.91 -7.34
N PHE A 88 -3.30 6.22 -8.54
CA PHE A 88 -2.73 7.28 -9.37
C PHE A 88 -2.80 8.63 -8.66
N PHE A 89 -3.96 9.01 -8.12
CA PHE A 89 -4.10 10.27 -7.40
C PHE A 89 -3.29 10.30 -6.09
N LEU A 90 -3.23 9.18 -5.38
CA LEU A 90 -2.44 9.05 -4.15
C LEU A 90 -0.94 9.24 -4.43
N TYR A 91 -0.41 8.57 -5.44
CA TYR A 91 1.00 8.60 -5.81
C TYR A 91 1.42 9.94 -6.43
N PHE A 92 0.64 10.45 -7.39
CA PHE A 92 0.95 11.71 -8.09
C PHE A 92 0.44 12.96 -7.37
N SER A 93 -0.13 12.83 -6.17
CA SER A 93 -0.63 13.95 -5.35
C SER A 93 0.36 15.11 -5.23
N LEU A 94 1.66 14.83 -5.01
CA LEU A 94 2.72 15.85 -4.93
C LEU A 94 2.84 16.72 -6.19
N THR A 95 2.60 16.16 -7.37
CA THR A 95 2.65 16.90 -8.64
C THR A 95 1.55 17.95 -8.73
N PHE A 96 0.40 17.68 -8.09
CA PHE A 96 -0.75 18.58 -8.08
C PHE A 96 -0.69 19.63 -6.95
N VAL A 97 0.15 19.44 -5.94
CA VAL A 97 0.29 20.37 -4.79
C VAL A 97 0.52 21.82 -5.22
N LYS A 98 1.28 22.05 -6.29
CA LYS A 98 1.57 23.40 -6.82
C LYS A 98 0.34 24.22 -7.22
N TYR A 99 -0.80 23.57 -7.43
CA TYR A 99 -2.07 24.23 -7.77
C TYR A 99 -2.90 24.60 -6.54
N PHE A 100 -2.46 24.22 -5.33
CA PHE A 100 -3.14 24.48 -4.07
C PHE A 100 -2.29 25.40 -3.19
N THR A 101 -2.94 26.21 -2.35
CA THR A 101 -2.27 27.10 -1.39
C THR A 101 -2.91 26.98 0.00
N GLY A 102 -2.16 27.33 1.04
CA GLY A 102 -2.64 27.33 2.43
C GLY A 102 -2.83 25.92 2.99
N SER A 103 -3.87 25.71 3.80
CA SER A 103 -4.09 24.44 4.52
C SER A 103 -4.26 23.23 3.60
N ALA A 104 -4.79 23.42 2.38
CA ALA A 104 -4.96 22.35 1.40
C ALA A 104 -3.61 21.78 0.92
N GLU A 105 -2.60 22.65 0.76
CA GLU A 105 -1.25 22.25 0.37
C GLU A 105 -0.64 21.28 1.39
N THR A 106 -0.74 21.62 2.67
CA THR A 106 -0.21 20.82 3.79
C THR A 106 -0.88 19.45 3.86
N VAL A 107 -2.19 19.38 3.69
CA VAL A 107 -2.95 18.13 3.70
C VAL A 107 -2.54 17.23 2.53
N ILE A 108 -2.42 17.77 1.31
CA ILE A 108 -2.03 16.99 0.14
C ILE A 108 -0.59 16.47 0.28
N LYS A 109 0.33 17.29 0.80
CA LYS A 109 1.71 16.87 1.09
C LYS A 109 1.76 15.72 2.09
N TYR A 110 0.93 15.77 3.13
CA TYR A 110 0.84 14.74 4.17
C TYR A 110 0.18 13.44 3.67
N ILE A 111 -0.84 13.53 2.82
CA ILE A 111 -1.48 12.35 2.24
C ILE A 111 -0.58 11.69 1.18
N SER A 112 0.40 12.41 0.64
CA SER A 112 1.24 11.88 -0.43
C SER A 112 2.18 10.77 0.03
N THR A 113 1.98 9.59 -0.53
CA THR A 113 2.85 8.42 -0.37
C THR A 113 4.28 8.70 -0.82
N MET A 114 4.45 9.46 -1.89
CA MET A 114 5.76 9.78 -2.45
C MET A 114 6.62 10.65 -1.51
N THR A 115 6.00 11.47 -0.66
CA THR A 115 6.71 12.20 0.41
C THR A 115 7.33 11.21 1.41
N HIS A 116 6.54 10.25 1.88
CA HIS A 116 6.95 9.27 2.87
C HIS A 116 7.96 8.26 2.30
N SER A 117 7.76 7.79 1.05
CA SER A 117 8.70 6.88 0.38
C SER A 117 10.08 7.50 0.15
N LYS A 118 10.17 8.82 -0.03
CA LYS A 118 11.46 9.51 -0.21
C LYS A 118 12.38 9.37 1.00
N ASN A 119 11.85 9.38 2.22
CA ASN A 119 12.65 9.20 3.44
C ASN A 119 13.32 7.81 3.44
N PHE A 120 12.57 6.78 3.05
CA PHE A 120 13.08 5.41 2.95
C PHE A 120 14.19 5.27 1.91
N PHE A 121 14.11 5.95 0.76
CA PHE A 121 15.17 5.91 -0.26
C PHE A 121 16.49 6.57 0.19
N VAL A 122 16.45 7.44 1.21
CA VAL A 122 17.63 8.13 1.74
C VAL A 122 18.20 7.43 2.99
N GLY A 123 17.65 6.28 3.41
CA GLY A 123 18.11 5.59 4.62
C GLY A 123 17.39 5.98 5.91
N VAL A 124 16.39 6.86 5.84
CA VAL A 124 15.72 7.40 7.03
C VAL A 124 14.40 6.69 7.26
N ILE A 125 14.30 5.97 8.37
CA ILE A 125 13.05 5.34 8.82
C ILE A 125 12.47 6.16 9.96
N THR A 126 11.41 6.92 9.67
CA THR A 126 10.71 7.71 10.67
C THR A 126 9.48 6.95 11.16
N LEU A 127 9.16 7.07 12.46
CA LEU A 127 7.92 6.49 13.02
C LEU A 127 6.68 7.04 12.31
N THR A 128 6.69 8.31 11.91
CA THR A 128 5.60 8.96 11.16
C THR A 128 5.29 8.24 9.86
N ASP A 129 6.33 7.83 9.11
CA ASP A 129 6.16 7.16 7.82
C ASP A 129 5.60 5.74 8.02
N LEU A 130 6.07 5.05 9.06
CA LEU A 130 5.58 3.72 9.43
C LEU A 130 4.10 3.76 9.85
N VAL A 131 3.73 4.72 10.69
CA VAL A 131 2.36 4.93 11.17
C VAL A 131 1.44 5.32 10.02
N TYR A 132 1.90 6.15 9.08
CA TYR A 132 1.14 6.49 7.87
C TYR A 132 0.74 5.23 7.08
N TYR A 133 1.70 4.35 6.75
CA TYR A 133 1.42 3.13 6.00
C TYR A 133 0.54 2.14 6.77
N LEU A 134 0.88 1.86 8.03
CA LEU A 134 0.14 0.89 8.85
C LEU A 134 -1.30 1.35 9.12
N SER A 135 -1.50 2.65 9.40
CA SER A 135 -2.85 3.19 9.61
C SER A 135 -3.68 3.14 8.32
N GLY A 136 -3.09 3.47 7.17
CA GLY A 136 -3.75 3.36 5.86
C GLY A 136 -4.15 1.93 5.51
N ILE A 137 -3.28 0.94 5.79
CA ILE A 137 -3.57 -0.48 5.61
C ILE A 137 -4.75 -0.90 6.48
N LEU A 138 -4.68 -0.63 7.79
CA LEU A 138 -5.74 -0.98 8.74
C LEU A 138 -7.07 -0.33 8.34
N PHE A 139 -7.06 0.94 7.97
CA PHE A 139 -8.23 1.66 7.50
C PHE A 139 -8.88 0.99 6.28
N CYS A 140 -8.09 0.67 5.24
CA CYS A 140 -8.60 0.00 4.05
C CYS A 140 -9.16 -1.41 4.34
N LEU A 141 -8.49 -2.17 5.22
CA LEU A 141 -8.97 -3.50 5.63
C LEU A 141 -10.27 -3.42 6.44
N LEU A 142 -10.41 -2.43 7.32
CA LEU A 142 -11.65 -2.18 8.06
C LEU A 142 -12.81 -1.84 7.10
N LEU A 143 -12.57 -0.98 6.10
CA LEU A 143 -13.58 -0.66 5.09
C LEU A 143 -13.96 -1.89 4.25
N THR A 144 -12.98 -2.72 3.90
CA THR A 144 -13.21 -3.99 3.19
C THR A 144 -14.12 -4.91 4.01
N ARG A 145 -13.87 -5.05 5.32
CA ARG A 145 -14.69 -5.82 6.24
C ARG A 145 -16.13 -5.30 6.27
N LEU A 146 -16.31 -3.99 6.48
CA LEU A 146 -17.63 -3.35 6.55
C LEU A 146 -18.43 -3.51 5.24
N SER A 147 -17.74 -3.45 4.09
CA SER A 147 -18.37 -3.68 2.80
C SER A 147 -18.85 -5.12 2.60
N ILE A 148 -18.17 -6.10 3.18
CA ILE A 148 -18.57 -7.51 3.11
C ILE A 148 -19.75 -7.76 4.06
N GLU A 149 -19.70 -7.18 5.26
CA GLU A 149 -20.76 -7.30 6.25
C GLU A 149 -22.07 -6.73 5.72
N THR A 150 -22.07 -5.52 5.17
CA THR A 150 -23.28 -4.90 4.58
C THR A 150 -23.89 -5.70 3.41
N ARG A 151 -23.09 -6.49 2.68
CA ARG A 151 -23.61 -7.38 1.62
C ARG A 151 -24.32 -8.63 2.15
N LEU A 152 -24.03 -9.07 3.37
CA LEU A 152 -24.68 -10.23 3.97
C LEU A 152 -26.07 -9.89 4.55
N TRP A 153 -26.34 -8.61 4.80
CA TRP A 153 -27.59 -8.12 5.38
C TRP A 153 -28.60 -7.62 4.33
N ARG A 154 -28.22 -7.65 3.04
CA ARG A 154 -29.09 -7.37 1.89
C ARG A 154 -29.42 -8.66 1.17
#